data_AF-A0A836Q680-F1
#
_entry.id   AF-A0A836Q680-F1
#
_cell.length_a   1.000
_cell.length_b   1.000
_cell.length_c   1.000
_cell.angle_alpha   90.00
_cell.angle_beta   90.00
_cell.angle_gamma   90.00
#
_symmetry.space_group_name_H-M   'P 1'
#
loop_
_entity.id
_entity.type
_entity.pdbx_description
1 polymer ?
#
loop_
_entity_poly.entity_id
_entity_poly.type
_entity_poly.pdbx_seq_one_letter_code
_entity_poly.pdbx_strand_id
1 'polypeptide(L)'
;MTEARETGKKMSASKIAGIVSAVLWIVGFALAFVIPADNPFMWVPDAMLLIGFFPLLFFWKPSWPWLVFGILNVVIGFVLLVGTFIPVDTLTAEMKKAREQLTEQKSPYASVFSESSTQQMAHVHTHLVKQHSPWTWMLVGVFSTIYGIVRMIKNTIKWAAKKKTGA
;
A
#
# COMPACT_ATOMS: atom_id res chain seq x y z
N MET A 1 29.77 -35.37 36.24
CA MET A 1 29.84 -34.15 35.41
C MET A 1 28.70 -34.19 34.42
N THR A 2 27.63 -33.46 34.70
CA THR A 2 26.41 -33.43 33.90
C THR A 2 26.55 -32.33 32.86
N GLU A 3 26.81 -32.69 31.61
CA GLU A 3 26.81 -31.74 30.50
C GLU A 3 25.40 -31.18 30.30
N ALA A 4 25.25 -29.89 30.57
CA ALA A 4 24.07 -29.13 30.21
C ALA A 4 24.02 -29.00 28.68
N ARG A 5 23.19 -29.83 28.03
CA ARG A 5 22.80 -29.60 26.63
C ARG A 5 22.00 -28.31 26.56
N GLU A 6 22.65 -27.23 26.14
CA GLU A 6 21.95 -26.04 25.62
C GLU A 6 21.09 -26.46 24.44
N THR A 7 19.81 -26.68 24.70
CA THR A 7 18.83 -26.90 23.65
C THR A 7 18.60 -25.56 22.97
N GLY A 8 19.36 -25.30 21.91
CA GLY A 8 19.18 -24.13 21.05
C GLY A 8 17.72 -24.02 20.64
N LYS A 9 17.00 -23.07 21.23
CA LYS A 9 15.56 -22.87 21.05
C LYS A 9 15.33 -22.42 19.62
N LYS A 10 15.04 -23.36 18.70
CA LYS A 10 14.76 -23.07 17.29
C LYS A 10 13.64 -22.03 17.21
N MET A 11 13.90 -20.92 16.52
CA MET A 11 12.90 -19.88 16.29
C MET A 11 11.71 -20.47 15.52
N SER A 12 10.50 -20.05 15.88
CA SER A 12 9.30 -20.43 15.13
C SER A 12 9.31 -19.79 13.74
N ALA A 13 8.79 -20.49 12.74
CA ALA A 13 8.65 -19.97 11.38
C ALA A 13 7.94 -18.60 11.32
N SER A 14 6.97 -18.36 12.22
CA SER A 14 6.28 -17.07 12.32
C SER A 14 7.19 -15.91 12.75
N LYS A 15 8.16 -16.18 13.65
CA LYS A 15 9.14 -15.16 14.08
C LYS A 15 10.09 -14.82 12.95
N ILE A 16 10.56 -15.83 12.23
CA ILE A 16 11.42 -15.64 11.05
C ILE A 16 10.66 -14.84 9.99
N ALA A 17 9.42 -15.21 9.69
CA ALA A 17 8.56 -14.48 8.75
C ALA A 17 8.37 -13.02 9.15
N GLY A 18 8.15 -12.73 10.44
CA GLY A 18 8.06 -11.37 10.96
C GLY A 18 9.35 -10.58 10.79
N ILE A 19 10.51 -11.20 11.07
CA ILE A 19 11.82 -10.54 10.89
C ILE A 19 12.09 -10.27 9.41
N VAL A 20 11.88 -11.25 8.53
CA VAL A 20 12.06 -11.08 7.08
C VAL A 20 11.14 -9.99 6.54
N SER A 21 9.88 -10.00 6.95
CA SER A 21 8.91 -8.95 6.60
C SER A 21 9.38 -7.57 7.04
N ALA A 22 9.83 -7.42 8.29
CA ALA A 22 10.33 -6.15 8.81
C ALA A 22 11.56 -5.65 8.05
N VAL A 23 12.52 -6.54 7.74
CA VAL A 23 13.72 -6.19 6.96
C VAL A 23 13.33 -5.75 5.55
N LEU A 24 12.45 -6.50 4.87
CA LEU A 24 11.98 -6.14 3.53
C LEU A 24 11.26 -4.79 3.52
N TRP A 25 10.53 -4.47 4.59
CA TRP A 25 9.90 -3.17 4.73
C TRP A 25 10.87 -2.04 4.96
N ILE A 26 11.82 -2.20 5.88
CA ILE A 26 12.83 -1.17 6.17
C ILE A 26 13.62 -0.86 4.89
N VAL A 27 14.05 -1.91 4.17
CA VAL A 27 14.78 -1.74 2.92
C VAL A 27 13.87 -1.15 1.84
N GLY A 28 12.64 -1.62 1.69
CA GLY A 28 11.66 -1.07 0.74
C GLY A 28 11.40 0.42 0.95
N PHE A 29 11.15 0.83 2.20
CA PHE A 29 10.98 2.25 2.56
C PHE A 29 12.25 3.06 2.30
N ALA A 30 13.42 2.56 2.70
CA ALA A 30 14.68 3.26 2.43
C ALA A 30 14.90 3.46 0.92
N LEU A 31 14.65 2.43 0.11
CA LEU A 31 14.77 2.52 -1.34
C LEU A 31 13.76 3.48 -1.96
N ALA A 32 12.56 3.64 -1.39
CA ALA A 32 11.58 4.61 -1.87
C ALA A 32 12.08 6.07 -1.81
N PHE A 33 12.97 6.40 -0.87
CA PHE A 33 13.57 7.74 -0.76
C PHE A 33 14.89 7.88 -1.55
N VAL A 34 15.53 6.77 -1.91
CA VAL A 34 16.83 6.76 -2.58
C VAL A 34 16.69 6.66 -4.10
N ILE A 35 15.69 5.94 -4.60
CA ILE A 35 15.52 5.71 -6.04
C ILE A 35 14.80 6.91 -6.68
N PRO A 36 15.41 7.57 -7.67
CA PRO A 36 14.78 8.67 -8.40
C PRO A 36 13.56 8.24 -9.20
N ALA A 37 12.66 9.20 -9.44
CA ALA A 37 11.38 9.00 -10.12
C ALA A 37 11.49 8.55 -11.59
N ASP A 38 12.62 8.78 -12.21
CA ASP A 38 12.95 8.52 -13.60
C ASP A 38 13.75 7.22 -13.79
N ASN A 39 14.04 6.51 -12.70
CA ASN A 39 14.84 5.28 -12.73
C ASN A 39 13.96 4.06 -13.08
N PRO A 40 14.39 3.16 -14.00
CA PRO A 40 13.65 1.94 -14.33
C PRO A 40 13.41 0.98 -13.16
N PHE A 41 14.14 1.13 -12.04
CA PHE A 41 13.97 0.33 -10.82
C PHE A 41 13.01 0.95 -9.78
N MET A 42 12.27 1.99 -10.15
CA MET A 42 11.28 2.64 -9.29
C MET A 42 10.18 1.73 -8.73
N TRP A 43 9.92 0.59 -9.35
CA TRP A 43 8.93 -0.39 -8.89
C TRP A 43 9.45 -1.29 -7.77
N VAL A 44 10.78 -1.33 -7.55
CA VAL A 44 11.43 -2.20 -6.57
C VAL A 44 11.01 -1.90 -5.12
N PRO A 45 10.96 -0.64 -4.66
CA PRO A 45 10.45 -0.29 -3.34
C PRO A 45 9.05 -0.86 -3.08
N ASP A 46 8.11 -0.61 -4.00
CA ASP A 46 6.73 -1.11 -3.91
C ASP A 46 6.68 -2.63 -3.86
N ALA A 47 7.44 -3.30 -4.73
CA ALA A 47 7.51 -4.75 -4.75
C ALA A 47 8.07 -5.30 -3.43
N MET A 48 9.09 -4.68 -2.84
CA MET A 48 9.64 -5.10 -1.54
C MET A 48 8.66 -4.90 -0.40
N LEU A 49 7.89 -3.80 -0.40
CA LEU A 49 6.83 -3.55 0.58
C LEU A 49 5.71 -4.59 0.47
N LEU A 50 5.26 -4.88 -0.76
CA LEU A 50 4.24 -5.90 -1.04
C LEU A 50 4.72 -7.31 -0.66
N ILE A 51 5.93 -7.69 -1.07
CA ILE A 51 6.53 -8.99 -0.71
C ILE A 51 6.74 -9.07 0.80
N GLY A 52 7.10 -7.97 1.47
CA GLY A 52 7.21 -7.92 2.91
C GLY A 52 5.88 -8.17 3.62
N PHE A 53 4.74 -7.80 3.03
CA PHE A 53 3.42 -8.11 3.58
C PHE A 53 3.05 -9.60 3.49
N PHE A 54 3.51 -10.31 2.46
CA PHE A 54 3.10 -11.70 2.19
C PHE A 54 3.38 -12.68 3.35
N PRO A 55 4.59 -12.71 3.96
CA PRO A 55 4.87 -13.55 5.12
C PRO A 55 3.91 -13.25 6.29
N LEU A 56 3.66 -11.98 6.59
CA LEU A 56 2.73 -11.60 7.65
C LEU A 56 1.32 -12.08 7.36
N LEU A 57 0.82 -11.84 6.15
CA LEU A 57 -0.52 -12.24 5.73
C LEU A 57 -0.70 -13.76 5.76
N PHE A 58 0.32 -14.53 5.36
CA PHE A 58 0.25 -15.99 5.35
C PHE A 58 0.25 -16.59 6.77
N PHE A 59 1.15 -16.12 7.64
CA PHE A 59 1.28 -16.66 9.00
C PHE A 59 0.24 -16.11 9.99
N TRP A 60 -0.45 -15.02 9.66
CA TRP A 60 -1.55 -14.56 10.50
C TRP A 60 -2.71 -15.55 10.49
N LYS A 61 -3.11 -16.00 11.69
CA LYS A 61 -4.28 -16.85 11.91
C LYS A 61 -5.59 -16.19 11.45
N PRO A 62 -5.87 -14.91 11.75
CA PRO A 62 -7.08 -14.27 11.26
C PRO A 62 -6.97 -14.03 9.74
N SER A 63 -8.04 -14.32 9.01
CA SER A 63 -8.09 -14.20 7.54
C SER A 63 -8.51 -12.80 7.06
N TRP A 64 -9.14 -12.01 7.93
CA TRP A 64 -9.61 -10.65 7.59
C TRP A 64 -8.51 -9.67 7.10
N PRO A 65 -7.22 -9.80 7.51
CA PRO A 65 -6.17 -8.93 7.00
C PRO A 65 -5.96 -9.05 5.48
N TRP A 66 -6.16 -10.23 4.89
CA TRP A 66 -6.12 -10.41 3.43
C TRP A 66 -7.24 -9.63 2.74
N LEU A 67 -8.43 -9.61 3.35
CA LEU A 67 -9.58 -8.87 2.83
C LEU A 67 -9.32 -7.37 2.88
N VAL A 68 -8.88 -6.84 4.03
CA VAL A 68 -8.60 -5.41 4.20
C VAL A 68 -7.44 -4.98 3.31
N PHE A 69 -6.35 -5.75 3.28
CA PHE A 69 -5.24 -5.52 2.36
C PHE A 69 -5.73 -5.48 0.91
N GLY A 70 -6.53 -6.47 0.50
CA GLY A 70 -7.07 -6.54 -0.85
C GLY A 70 -7.91 -5.32 -1.22
N ILE A 71 -8.89 -4.95 -0.38
CA ILE A 71 -9.77 -3.81 -0.61
C ILE A 71 -8.97 -2.51 -0.71
N LEU A 72 -8.03 -2.26 0.21
CA LEU A 72 -7.21 -1.06 0.18
C LEU A 72 -6.37 -0.97 -1.09
N ASN A 73 -5.77 -2.07 -1.54
CA ASN A 73 -5.00 -2.11 -2.79
C ASN A 73 -5.88 -1.83 -4.02
N VAL A 74 -7.13 -2.33 -4.05
CA VAL A 74 -8.09 -2.00 -5.12
C VAL A 74 -8.43 -0.51 -5.10
N VAL A 75 -8.71 0.07 -3.93
CA VAL A 75 -9.03 1.50 -3.80
C VAL A 75 -7.84 2.36 -4.24
N ILE A 76 -6.62 2.02 -3.82
CA ILE A 76 -5.39 2.70 -4.25
C ILE A 76 -5.26 2.63 -5.78
N GLY A 77 -5.38 1.44 -6.36
CA GLY A 77 -5.30 1.25 -7.80
C GLY A 77 -6.39 2.03 -8.56
N PHE A 78 -7.61 2.10 -8.03
CA PHE A 78 -8.68 2.91 -8.59
C PHE A 78 -8.36 4.42 -8.55
N VAL A 79 -7.86 4.94 -7.43
CA VAL A 79 -7.44 6.35 -7.29
C VAL A 79 -6.32 6.67 -8.28
N LEU A 80 -5.32 5.79 -8.42
CA LEU A 80 -4.24 5.94 -9.40
C LEU A 80 -4.79 5.94 -10.83
N LEU A 81 -5.75 5.06 -11.13
CA LEU A 81 -6.38 5.00 -12.45
C LEU A 81 -7.13 6.30 -12.75
N VAL A 82 -7.94 6.81 -11.82
CA VAL A 82 -8.59 8.11 -11.97
C VAL A 82 -7.55 9.22 -12.18
N GLY A 83 -6.46 9.20 -11.42
CA GLY A 83 -5.33 10.12 -11.58
C GLY A 83 -4.78 10.15 -13.01
N THR A 84 -4.71 9.02 -13.70
CA THR A 84 -4.23 8.96 -15.10
C THR A 84 -5.10 9.74 -16.08
N PHE A 85 -6.39 9.87 -15.80
CA PHE A 85 -7.35 10.60 -16.63
C PHE A 85 -7.48 12.08 -16.27
N ILE A 86 -6.76 12.53 -15.25
CA ILE A 86 -6.76 13.92 -14.81
C ILE A 86 -5.62 14.66 -15.52
N PRO A 87 -5.89 15.55 -16.49
CA PRO A 87 -4.86 16.31 -17.18
C PRO A 87 -4.28 17.38 -16.25
N VAL A 88 -3.02 17.20 -15.85
CA VAL A 88 -2.30 18.10 -14.93
C VAL A 88 -2.23 19.53 -15.46
N ASP A 89 -2.05 19.68 -16.77
CA ASP A 89 -1.94 20.99 -17.41
C ASP A 89 -3.24 21.79 -17.26
N THR A 90 -4.39 21.12 -17.48
CA THR A 90 -5.70 21.73 -17.32
C THR A 90 -5.96 22.09 -15.85
N LEU A 91 -5.59 21.22 -14.91
CA LEU A 91 -5.74 21.48 -13.48
C LEU A 91 -4.87 22.63 -12.99
N THR A 92 -3.62 22.68 -13.45
CA THR A 92 -2.68 23.76 -13.13
C THR A 92 -3.19 25.09 -13.70
N ALA A 93 -3.74 25.09 -14.91
CA ALA A 93 -4.32 26.27 -15.54
C ALA A 93 -5.57 26.78 -14.80
N GLU A 94 -6.50 25.89 -14.44
CA GLU A 94 -7.70 26.24 -13.69
C GLU A 94 -7.36 26.75 -12.27
N MET A 95 -6.38 26.15 -11.59
CA MET A 95 -5.90 26.65 -10.30
C MET A 95 -5.25 28.03 -10.41
N LYS A 96 -4.47 28.28 -11.47
CA LYS A 96 -3.90 29.61 -11.73
C LYS A 96 -4.99 30.65 -11.96
N LYS A 97 -6.01 30.31 -12.75
CA LYS A 97 -7.17 31.18 -13.00
C LYS A 97 -7.96 31.45 -11.72
N ALA A 98 -8.20 30.43 -10.89
CA ALA A 98 -8.86 30.59 -9.60
C ALA A 98 -8.06 31.49 -8.65
N ARG A 99 -6.72 31.37 -8.64
CA ARG A 99 -5.84 32.27 -7.89
C ARG A 99 -5.97 33.72 -8.35
N GLU A 100 -5.95 33.97 -9.66
CA GLU A 100 -6.09 35.31 -10.23
C GLU A 100 -7.43 35.94 -9.82
N GLN A 101 -8.53 35.19 -9.93
CA GLN A 101 -9.87 35.64 -9.51
C GLN A 101 -9.95 35.94 -8.01
N LEU A 102 -9.40 35.08 -7.16
CA LEU A 102 -9.41 35.29 -5.71
C LEU A 102 -8.53 36.47 -5.29
N THR A 103 -7.42 36.68 -6.01
CA THR A 103 -6.52 37.82 -5.79
C THR A 103 -7.21 39.13 -6.17
N GLU A 104 -7.91 39.15 -7.30
CA GLU A 104 -8.72 40.28 -7.75
C GLU A 104 -9.84 40.60 -6.75
N GLN A 105 -10.48 39.58 -6.19
CA GLN A 105 -11.48 39.70 -5.12
C GLN A 105 -10.89 40.05 -3.74
N LYS A 106 -9.56 40.22 -3.61
CA LYS A 106 -8.85 40.44 -2.33
C LYS A 106 -9.21 39.40 -1.26
N SER A 107 -9.51 38.18 -1.69
CA SER A 107 -9.92 37.09 -0.83
C SER A 107 -8.72 36.58 -0.02
N PRO A 108 -8.87 36.31 1.29
CA PRO A 108 -7.79 35.75 2.10
C PRO A 108 -7.36 34.34 1.64
N TYR A 109 -8.21 33.66 0.85
CA TYR A 109 -7.96 32.30 0.34
C TYR A 109 -7.06 32.27 -0.91
N ALA A 110 -6.72 33.41 -1.52
CA ALA A 110 -5.83 33.45 -2.68
C ALA A 110 -4.45 32.83 -2.40
N SER A 111 -3.99 32.90 -1.14
CA SER A 111 -2.72 32.34 -0.68
C SER A 111 -2.69 30.80 -0.66
N VAL A 112 -3.85 30.14 -0.55
CA VAL A 112 -3.96 28.67 -0.55
C VAL A 112 -3.56 28.09 -1.92
N PHE A 113 -3.88 28.81 -2.99
CA PHE A 113 -3.53 28.47 -4.36
C PHE A 113 -2.17 29.07 -4.78
N SER A 114 -1.21 29.09 -3.84
CA SER A 114 0.15 29.55 -4.10
C SER A 114 0.82 28.77 -5.25
N GLU A 115 1.80 29.39 -5.89
CA GLU A 115 2.59 28.75 -6.94
C GLU A 115 3.27 27.45 -6.45
N SER A 116 3.71 27.44 -5.19
CA SER A 116 4.24 26.23 -4.55
C SER A 116 3.19 25.13 -4.40
N SER A 117 1.93 25.46 -4.10
CA SER A 117 0.84 24.48 -3.99
C SER A 117 0.58 23.80 -5.33
N THR A 118 0.55 24.58 -6.41
CA THR A 118 0.29 24.08 -7.77
C THR A 118 1.46 23.23 -8.28
N GLN A 119 2.70 23.66 -8.03
CA GLN A 119 3.90 22.87 -8.35
C GLN A 119 3.96 21.57 -7.55
N GLN A 120 3.61 21.58 -6.26
CA GLN A 120 3.53 20.37 -5.46
C GLN A 120 2.48 19.40 -6.00
N MET A 121 1.30 19.89 -6.39
CA MET A 121 0.27 19.03 -6.97
C MET A 121 0.72 18.40 -8.29
N ALA A 122 1.35 19.17 -9.17
CA ALA A 122 1.90 18.65 -10.43
C ALA A 122 3.01 17.61 -10.19
N HIS A 123 3.87 17.85 -9.20
CA HIS A 123 4.92 16.91 -8.79
C HIS A 123 4.33 15.63 -8.21
N VAL A 124 3.39 15.73 -7.28
CA VAL A 124 2.71 14.58 -6.64
C VAL A 124 1.92 13.78 -7.67
N HIS A 125 1.21 14.43 -8.60
CA HIS A 125 0.50 13.73 -9.66
C HIS A 125 1.46 12.96 -10.57
N THR A 126 2.52 13.63 -11.03
CA THR A 126 3.54 13.00 -11.88
C THR A 126 4.21 11.82 -11.17
N HIS A 127 4.51 11.96 -9.87
CA HIS A 127 5.05 10.89 -9.03
C HIS A 127 4.02 9.75 -8.89
N LEU A 128 2.78 10.01 -8.48
CA LEU A 128 1.82 8.94 -8.25
C LEU A 128 1.43 8.19 -9.52
N VAL A 129 1.17 8.91 -10.61
CA VAL A 129 0.63 8.34 -11.85
C VAL A 129 1.71 7.68 -12.70
N LYS A 130 2.91 8.26 -12.79
CA LYS A 130 3.98 7.65 -13.60
C LYS A 130 4.66 6.50 -12.87
N GLN A 131 4.71 6.54 -11.54
CA GLN A 131 5.50 5.57 -10.79
C GLN A 131 4.75 4.32 -10.39
N HIS A 132 3.43 4.42 -10.23
CA HIS A 132 2.62 3.30 -9.76
C HIS A 132 1.66 2.84 -10.84
N SER A 133 1.81 1.60 -11.30
CA SER A 133 0.87 0.97 -12.23
C SER A 133 -0.49 0.75 -11.55
N PRO A 134 -1.57 1.46 -11.97
CA PRO A 134 -2.89 1.30 -11.35
C PRO A 134 -3.38 -0.14 -11.41
N TRP A 135 -3.11 -0.80 -12.55
CA TRP A 135 -3.49 -2.18 -12.82
C TRP A 135 -2.80 -3.16 -11.87
N THR A 136 -1.53 -2.94 -11.54
CA THR A 136 -0.79 -3.80 -10.62
C THR A 136 -1.45 -3.79 -9.24
N TRP A 137 -1.74 -2.61 -8.71
CA TRP A 137 -2.41 -2.44 -7.41
C TRP A 137 -3.82 -3.05 -7.41
N MET A 138 -4.59 -2.83 -8.49
CA MET A 138 -5.93 -3.42 -8.62
C MET A 138 -5.89 -4.95 -8.68
N LEU A 139 -5.01 -5.54 -9.49
CA LEU A 139 -4.90 -7.00 -9.63
C LEU A 139 -4.48 -7.65 -8.32
N VAL A 140 -3.42 -7.15 -7.69
CA VAL A 140 -2.97 -7.63 -6.37
C VAL A 140 -4.10 -7.51 -5.34
N GLY A 141 -4.82 -6.40 -5.36
CA GLY A 141 -5.96 -6.17 -4.48
C GLY A 141 -7.11 -7.15 -4.70
N VAL A 142 -7.51 -7.40 -5.95
CA VAL A 142 -8.57 -8.34 -6.32
C VAL A 142 -8.20 -9.76 -5.90
N PHE A 143 -7.01 -10.24 -6.24
CA PHE A 143 -6.57 -11.59 -5.87
C PHE A 143 -6.51 -11.76 -4.34
N SER A 144 -5.99 -10.76 -3.62
CA SER A 144 -5.93 -10.78 -2.16
C SER A 144 -7.32 -10.78 -1.52
N THR A 145 -8.25 -10.00 -2.09
CA THR A 145 -9.65 -9.94 -1.65
C THR A 145 -10.34 -11.30 -1.83
N ILE A 146 -10.25 -11.89 -3.02
CA ILE A 146 -10.83 -13.22 -3.31
C ILE A 146 -10.28 -14.26 -2.35
N TYR A 147 -8.95 -14.29 -2.19
CA TYR A 147 -8.30 -15.22 -1.27
C TYR A 147 -8.77 -15.02 0.18
N GLY A 148 -8.84 -13.77 0.64
CA GLY A 148 -9.34 -13.40 1.97
C GLY A 148 -10.78 -13.88 2.21
N ILE A 149 -11.68 -13.64 1.26
CA ILE A 149 -13.08 -14.09 1.31
C ILE A 149 -13.16 -15.62 1.41
N VAL A 150 -12.49 -16.35 0.52
CA VAL A 150 -12.49 -17.82 0.51
C VAL A 150 -11.97 -18.37 1.85
N ARG A 151 -10.88 -17.80 2.37
CA ARG A 151 -10.28 -18.22 3.64
C ARG A 151 -11.18 -17.88 4.84
N MET A 152 -11.85 -16.73 4.82
CA MET A 152 -12.84 -16.36 5.85
C MET A 152 -14.02 -17.32 5.85
N ILE A 153 -14.60 -17.61 4.69
CA ILE A 153 -15.71 -18.56 4.55
C ILE A 153 -15.31 -19.94 5.10
N LYS A 154 -14.15 -20.46 4.69
CA LYS A 154 -13.63 -21.75 5.18
C LYS A 154 -13.46 -21.76 6.72
N ASN A 155 -12.93 -20.69 7.29
CA ASN A 155 -12.76 -20.57 8.73
C ASN A 155 -14.11 -20.51 9.47
N THR A 156 -15.08 -19.76 8.94
CA THR A 156 -16.44 -19.67 9.51
C THR A 156 -17.16 -21.03 9.45
N ILE A 157 -17.07 -21.75 8.33
CA ILE A 157 -17.63 -23.11 8.20
C ILE A 157 -16.98 -24.06 9.21
N LYS A 158 -15.65 -24.04 9.30
CA LYS A 158 -14.90 -24.89 10.26
C LYS A 158 -15.29 -24.58 11.70
N TRP A 159 -15.42 -23.30 12.04
CA TRP A 159 -15.87 -22.87 13.36
C TRP A 159 -17.30 -23.32 13.66
N ALA A 160 -18.23 -23.17 12.72
CA ALA A 160 -19.61 -23.61 12.86
C ALA A 160 -19.73 -25.14 13.01
N ALA A 161 -18.95 -25.91 12.22
CA ALA A 161 -18.89 -27.36 12.32
C ALA A 161 -18.32 -27.84 13.67
N LYS A 162 -17.28 -27.15 14.18
CA LYS A 162 -16.71 -27.43 15.50
C LYS A 162 -17.72 -27.14 16.63
N LYS A 163 -18.47 -26.04 16.51
CA LYS A 163 -19.53 -25.70 17.47
C LYS A 163 -20.67 -26.74 17.49
N LYS A 164 -21.03 -27.31 16.33
CA LYS A 164 -22.03 -28.39 16.24
C LYS A 164 -21.57 -29.73 16.82
N THR A 165 -20.27 -29.98 16.91
CA THR A 165 -19.70 -31.25 17.39
C THR A 165 -19.37 -31.25 18.89
N GLY A 166 -19.65 -30.16 19.61
CA GLY A 166 -19.60 -30.13 21.07
C GLY A 166 -18.22 -30.29 21.71
N ALA A 167 -17.14 -30.02 20.97
CA ALA A 167 -15.75 -30.11 21.44
C ALA A 167 -15.11 -28.75 21.73
#